data_AF-A0A4V1SBY8-F1
#
_entry.id   AF-A0A4V1SBY8-F1
#
_cell.length_a   1.000
_cell.length_b   1.000
_cell.length_c   1.000
_cell.angle_alpha   90.00
_cell.angle_beta   90.00
_cell.angle_gamma   90.00
#
_symmetry.space_group_name_H-M   'P 1'
#
loop_
_entity.id
_entity.type
_entity.pdbx_description
1 polymer ?
#
loop_
_entity_poly.entity_id
_entity_poly.type
_entity_poly.pdbx_seq_one_letter_code
_entity_poly.pdbx_strand_id
1 'polypeptide(L)'
;HAFDLPPLMVKAEFEQIWAQFEQEKKADRLSDEDKGKSDEDLKVEYQKIAERRVRLGLVLAEVGRRANVQVTNDELSQVLRQEAQRYPGQERQVIDFYRQNPGALSQLQAPIYEEKVVDYILSKATVNDKTVTREELMKEVGDE
;
A
#
# COMPACT_ATOMS: atom_id res chain seq x y z
N HIS A 1 -8.61 16.26 -2.69
CA HIS A 1 -7.82 17.38 -3.24
C HIS A 1 -7.40 17.05 -4.66
N ALA A 2 -7.68 17.93 -5.62
CA ALA A 2 -7.19 17.78 -6.99
C ALA A 2 -5.87 18.58 -7.11
N PHE A 3 -4.81 17.90 -7.54
CA PHE A 3 -3.52 18.49 -7.86
C PHE A 3 -2.88 17.66 -8.96
N ASP A 4 -2.00 18.29 -9.73
CA ASP A 4 -1.32 17.63 -10.85
C ASP A 4 -0.34 16.58 -10.32
N LEU A 5 -0.39 15.39 -10.91
CA LEU A 5 0.46 14.28 -10.53
C LEU A 5 1.73 14.29 -11.40
N PRO A 6 2.92 14.02 -10.81
CA PRO A 6 4.14 13.86 -11.60
C PRO A 6 3.97 12.72 -12.62
N PRO A 7 4.05 12.98 -13.93
CA PRO A 7 3.73 11.97 -14.96
C PRO A 7 4.61 10.72 -14.88
N LEU A 8 5.88 10.89 -14.49
CA LEU A 8 6.81 9.77 -14.31
C LEU A 8 6.42 8.85 -13.16
N MET A 9 5.87 9.38 -12.07
CA MET A 9 5.40 8.56 -10.95
C MET A 9 4.15 7.78 -11.32
N VAL A 10 3.21 8.43 -12.02
CA VAL A 10 2.00 7.76 -12.52
C VAL A 10 2.36 6.65 -13.49
N LYS A 11 3.28 6.92 -14.42
CA LYS A 11 3.77 5.93 -15.36
C LYS A 11 4.43 4.74 -14.65
N ALA A 12 5.31 4.99 -13.69
CA ALA A 12 5.98 3.93 -12.93
C ALA A 12 4.98 3.05 -12.15
N GLU A 13 4.00 3.67 -11.48
CA GLU A 13 2.93 2.94 -10.78
C GLU A 13 2.08 2.12 -11.76
N PHE A 14 1.71 2.70 -12.90
CA PHE A 14 0.96 1.99 -13.94
C PHE A 14 1.74 0.79 -14.47
N GLU A 15 3.02 0.94 -14.78
CA GLU A 15 3.88 -0.15 -15.26
C GLU A 15 3.98 -1.28 -14.23
N GLN A 16 4.05 -0.95 -12.94
CA GLN A 16 4.06 -1.95 -11.87
C GLN A 16 2.73 -2.72 -11.80
N ILE A 17 1.59 -2.02 -11.83
CA ILE A 17 0.25 -2.63 -11.82
C ILE A 17 0.08 -3.51 -13.05
N TRP A 18 0.43 -3.00 -14.23
CA TRP A 18 0.28 -3.72 -15.49
C TRP A 18 1.15 -4.98 -15.54
N ALA A 19 2.39 -4.91 -15.04
CA ALA A 19 3.26 -6.08 -14.95
C ALA A 19 2.68 -7.17 -14.04
N GLN A 20 2.05 -6.80 -12.92
CA GLN A 20 1.35 -7.75 -12.06
C GLN A 20 0.15 -8.36 -12.76
N PHE A 21 -0.69 -7.54 -13.41
CA PHE A 21 -1.82 -8.00 -14.21
C PHE A 21 -1.39 -9.01 -15.29
N GLU A 22 -0.30 -8.72 -16.03
CA GLU A 22 0.21 -9.64 -17.05
C GLU A 22 0.68 -10.98 -16.47
N GLN A 23 1.23 -10.98 -15.25
CA GLN A 23 1.61 -12.21 -14.55
C GLN A 23 0.39 -13.02 -14.13
N GLU A 24 -0.65 -12.35 -13.60
CA GLU A 24 -1.91 -12.99 -13.22
C GLU A 24 -2.67 -13.54 -14.43
N LYS A 25 -2.68 -12.80 -15.55
CA LYS A 25 -3.20 -13.24 -16.85
C LYS A 25 -2.51 -14.50 -17.35
N LYS A 26 -1.17 -14.53 -17.31
CA LYS A 26 -0.38 -15.71 -17.72
C LYS A 26 -0.61 -16.92 -16.81
N ALA A 27 -0.91 -16.68 -15.55
CA ALA A 27 -1.19 -17.73 -14.57
C ALA A 27 -2.65 -18.19 -14.57
N ASP A 28 -3.51 -17.64 -15.42
CA ASP A 28 -4.97 -17.87 -15.43
C ASP A 28 -5.64 -17.57 -14.08
N ARG A 29 -5.16 -16.51 -13.41
CA ARG A 29 -5.63 -16.05 -12.09
C ARG A 29 -6.24 -14.65 -12.12
N LEU A 30 -6.75 -14.22 -13.27
CA LEU A 30 -7.46 -12.94 -13.35
C LEU A 30 -8.67 -12.92 -12.42
N SER A 31 -8.94 -11.74 -11.86
CA SER A 31 -10.16 -11.46 -11.14
C SER A 31 -11.38 -11.65 -12.05
N ASP A 32 -12.54 -11.93 -11.46
CA ASP A 32 -13.78 -12.02 -12.24
C ASP A 32 -14.20 -10.65 -12.82
N GLU A 33 -13.81 -9.55 -12.18
CA GLU A 33 -14.00 -8.19 -12.70
C GLU A 33 -13.18 -7.91 -13.96
N ASP A 34 -11.98 -8.48 -14.09
CA ASP A 34 -11.09 -8.26 -15.22
C ASP A 34 -11.35 -9.24 -16.36
N LYS A 35 -11.94 -10.40 -16.07
CA LYS A 35 -12.30 -11.40 -17.08
C LYS A 35 -13.31 -10.82 -18.08
N GLY A 36 -13.00 -10.97 -19.36
CA GLY A 36 -13.89 -10.56 -20.45
C GLY A 36 -13.80 -9.07 -20.83
N LYS A 37 -12.99 -8.26 -20.14
CA LYS A 37 -12.64 -6.90 -20.58
C LYS A 37 -11.51 -6.94 -21.61
N SER A 38 -11.47 -5.95 -22.50
CA SER A 38 -10.36 -5.78 -23.43
C SER A 38 -9.12 -5.26 -22.71
N ASP A 39 -7.93 -5.51 -23.28
CA ASP A 39 -6.68 -4.96 -22.72
C ASP A 39 -6.69 -3.43 -22.77
N GLU A 40 -7.33 -2.81 -23.77
CA GLU A 40 -7.51 -1.36 -23.85
C GLU A 40 -8.35 -0.81 -22.69
N ASP A 41 -9.48 -1.45 -22.38
CA ASP A 41 -10.36 -1.02 -21.27
C ASP A 41 -9.64 -1.15 -19.92
N LEU A 42 -8.97 -2.28 -19.71
CA LEU A 42 -8.20 -2.54 -18.49
C LEU A 42 -7.06 -1.55 -18.30
N LYS A 43 -6.36 -1.16 -19.38
CA LYS A 43 -5.33 -0.11 -19.30
C LYS A 43 -5.90 1.22 -18.81
N VAL A 44 -7.10 1.61 -19.26
CA VAL A 44 -7.76 2.84 -18.81
C VAL A 44 -8.14 2.74 -17.32
N GLU A 45 -8.62 1.58 -16.87
CA GLU A 45 -8.96 1.36 -15.46
C GLU A 45 -7.71 1.36 -14.56
N TYR A 46 -6.67 0.61 -14.91
CA TYR A 46 -5.42 0.60 -14.15
C TYR A 46 -4.69 1.94 -14.17
N GLN A 47 -4.82 2.73 -15.24
CA GLN A 47 -4.32 4.10 -15.27
C GLN A 47 -4.99 4.96 -14.19
N LYS A 48 -6.30 4.86 -14.00
CA LYS A 48 -7.02 5.57 -12.93
C LYS A 48 -6.59 5.08 -11.55
N ILE A 49 -6.34 3.78 -11.39
CA ILE A 49 -5.83 3.21 -10.13
C ILE A 49 -4.43 3.74 -9.83
N ALA A 50 -3.54 3.80 -10.81
CA ALA A 50 -2.19 4.34 -10.68
C ALA A 50 -2.23 5.81 -10.22
N GLU A 51 -3.05 6.64 -10.86
CA GLU A 51 -3.24 8.03 -10.47
C GLU A 51 -3.77 8.15 -9.03
N ARG A 52 -4.74 7.31 -8.64
CA ARG A 52 -5.29 7.30 -7.28
C ARG A 52 -4.22 6.94 -6.25
N ARG A 53 -3.41 5.91 -6.51
CA ARG A 53 -2.33 5.47 -5.60
C ARG A 53 -1.24 6.50 -5.46
N VAL A 54 -0.75 7.06 -6.57
CA VAL A 54 0.25 8.14 -6.54
C VAL A 54 -0.27 9.35 -5.77
N ARG A 55 -1.53 9.73 -6.01
CA ARG A 55 -2.15 10.84 -5.28
C ARG A 55 -2.21 10.58 -3.78
N LEU A 56 -2.65 9.39 -3.37
CA LEU A 56 -2.71 9.00 -1.95
C LEU A 56 -1.32 9.01 -1.31
N GLY A 57 -0.32 8.41 -1.95
CA GLY A 57 1.05 8.39 -1.45
C GLY A 57 1.62 9.80 -1.25
N LEU A 58 1.38 10.71 -2.19
CA LEU A 58 1.81 12.12 -2.07
C LEU A 58 1.08 12.86 -0.94
N VAL A 59 -0.23 12.62 -0.76
CA VAL A 59 -0.99 13.22 0.35
C VAL A 59 -0.49 12.72 1.69
N LEU A 60 -0.32 11.40 1.85
CA LEU A 60 0.16 10.80 3.09
C LEU A 60 1.58 11.27 3.42
N ALA A 61 2.48 11.31 2.43
CA ALA A 61 3.83 11.82 2.61
C ALA A 61 3.84 13.29 3.06
N GLU A 62 3.00 14.14 2.47
CA GLU A 62 2.92 15.55 2.85
C GLU A 62 2.32 15.74 4.26
N VAL A 63 1.30 14.97 4.62
CA VAL A 63 0.74 14.99 5.98
C VAL A 63 1.78 14.54 7.01
N GLY A 64 2.42 13.39 6.78
CA GLY A 64 3.43 12.86 7.67
C GLY A 64 4.63 13.80 7.82
N ARG A 65 5.08 14.44 6.73
CA ARG A 65 6.12 15.46 6.76
C ARG A 65 5.74 16.67 7.62
N ARG A 66 4.52 17.20 7.46
CA ARG A 66 4.04 18.36 8.26
C ARG A 66 3.84 18.01 9.73
N ALA A 67 3.41 16.79 10.01
CA ALA A 67 3.24 16.28 11.36
C ALA A 67 4.56 15.80 12.00
N ASN A 68 5.68 15.84 11.26
CA ASN A 68 6.97 15.29 11.66
C ASN A 68 6.86 13.84 12.18
N VAL A 69 6.08 13.02 11.47
CA VAL A 69 5.97 11.58 11.74
C VAL A 69 7.32 10.95 11.44
N GLN A 70 7.82 10.15 12.38
CA GLN A 70 9.07 9.40 12.24
C GLN A 70 8.86 7.97 12.70
N VAL A 71 9.49 7.04 11.99
CA VAL A 71 9.61 5.65 12.45
C VAL A 71 10.86 5.54 13.30
N THR A 72 10.69 5.06 14.52
CA THR A 72 11.78 4.89 15.48
C THR A 72 12.56 3.61 15.21
N ASN A 73 13.81 3.57 15.69
CA ASN A 73 14.64 2.37 15.59
C ASN A 73 14.05 1.18 16.35
N ASP A 74 13.28 1.42 17.42
CA ASP A 74 12.64 0.36 18.19
C ASP A 74 11.50 -0.29 17.40
N GLU A 75 10.67 0.50 16.72
CA GLU A 75 9.62 0.02 15.82
C GLU A 75 10.22 -0.79 14.66
N LEU A 76 11.28 -0.28 14.02
CA LEU A 76 12.00 -1.01 12.97
C LEU A 76 12.59 -2.32 13.51
N SER A 77 13.17 -2.30 14.70
CA SER A 77 13.74 -3.50 15.33
C SER A 77 12.66 -4.51 15.66
N GLN A 78 11.47 -4.07 16.06
CA GLN A 78 10.33 -4.95 16.32
C GLN A 78 9.83 -5.62 15.03
N VAL A 79 9.62 -4.86 13.97
CA VAL A 79 9.19 -5.41 12.67
C VAL A 79 10.25 -6.35 12.10
N LEU A 80 11.53 -6.00 12.22
CA LEU A 80 12.61 -6.88 11.78
C LEU A 80 12.63 -8.22 12.54
N ARG A 81 12.38 -8.21 13.85
CA ARG A 81 12.24 -9.46 14.63
C ARG A 81 11.04 -10.28 14.18
N GLN A 82 9.90 -9.64 13.93
CA GLN A 82 8.71 -10.32 13.43
C GLN A 82 8.96 -10.94 12.04
N GLU A 83 9.63 -10.22 11.15
CA GLU A 83 9.99 -10.73 9.83
C GLU A 83 10.96 -11.90 9.93
N ALA A 84 11.98 -11.81 10.79
CA ALA A 84 12.92 -12.90 11.03
C ALA A 84 12.23 -14.17 11.58
N GLN A 85 11.23 -14.03 12.44
CA GLN A 85 10.45 -15.15 12.98
C GLN A 85 9.66 -15.93 11.91
N ARG A 86 9.41 -15.34 10.74
CA ARG A 86 8.80 -16.04 9.60
C ARG A 86 9.74 -17.05 8.94
N TYR A 87 11.04 -17.01 9.27
CA TYR A 87 12.07 -17.89 8.71
C TYR A 87 12.85 -18.64 9.81
N PRO A 88 12.24 -19.65 10.47
CA PRO A 88 12.89 -20.41 11.53
C PRO A 88 14.22 -21.04 11.09
N GLY A 89 15.25 -20.89 11.92
CA GLY A 89 16.61 -21.38 11.66
C GLY A 89 17.46 -20.50 10.73
N GLN A 90 16.89 -19.42 10.20
CA GLN A 90 17.58 -18.45 9.33
C GLN A 90 17.45 -17.00 9.86
N GLU A 91 16.98 -16.81 11.09
CA GLU A 91 16.63 -15.51 11.66
C GLU A 91 17.80 -14.52 11.58
N ARG A 92 19.02 -15.01 11.89
CA ARG A 92 20.23 -14.20 11.81
C ARG A 92 20.54 -13.73 10.40
N GLN A 93 20.34 -14.58 9.39
CA GLN A 93 20.59 -14.23 7.99
C GLN A 93 19.58 -13.18 7.51
N VAL A 94 18.31 -13.30 7.92
CA VAL A 94 17.27 -12.30 7.63
C VAL A 94 17.62 -10.95 8.24
N ILE A 95 18.01 -10.93 9.52
CA ILE A 95 18.43 -9.70 10.21
C ILE A 95 19.63 -9.05 9.51
N ASP A 96 20.64 -9.86 9.17
CA ASP A 96 21.85 -9.37 8.51
C ASP A 96 21.56 -8.85 7.10
N PHE A 97 20.66 -9.50 6.35
CA PHE A 97 20.20 -9.05 5.03
C PHE A 97 19.60 -7.65 5.09
N TYR A 98 18.63 -7.40 5.97
CA TYR A 98 17.99 -6.09 6.08
C TYR A 98 18.96 -5.01 6.58
N ARG A 99 19.90 -5.34 7.47
CA ARG A 99 20.93 -4.39 7.94
C ARG A 99 21.90 -3.99 6.84
N GLN A 100 22.26 -4.91 5.95
CA GLN A 100 23.19 -4.66 4.86
C GLN A 100 22.52 -4.05 3.62
N ASN A 101 21.18 -4.08 3.56
CA ASN A 101 20.40 -3.60 2.44
C ASN A 101 19.45 -2.46 2.87
N PRO A 102 19.90 -1.19 2.82
CA PRO A 102 19.09 -0.04 3.19
C PRO A 102 17.77 0.05 2.40
N GLY A 103 17.76 -0.37 1.13
CA GLY A 103 16.54 -0.40 0.32
C GLY A 103 15.50 -1.38 0.84
N ALA A 104 15.94 -2.58 1.24
CA ALA A 104 15.06 -3.57 1.87
C ALA A 104 14.57 -3.09 3.24
N LEU A 105 15.41 -2.39 4.01
CA LEU A 105 15.01 -1.81 5.29
C LEU A 105 13.95 -0.72 5.11
N SER A 106 14.08 0.13 4.07
CA SER A 106 13.06 1.12 3.73
C SER A 106 11.72 0.49 3.36
N GLN A 107 11.71 -0.70 2.76
CA GLN A 107 10.46 -1.44 2.48
C GLN A 107 9.76 -1.90 3.77
N LEU A 108 10.51 -2.25 4.82
CA LEU A 108 9.92 -2.53 6.14
C LEU A 108 9.43 -1.25 6.83
N GLN A 109 10.09 -0.13 6.59
CA GLN A 109 9.74 1.15 7.19
C GLN A 109 8.44 1.74 6.62
N ALA A 110 8.20 1.60 5.32
CA ALA A 110 7.10 2.28 4.64
C ALA A 110 5.71 1.95 5.23
N PRO A 111 5.33 0.68 5.49
CA PRO A 111 4.05 0.37 6.12
C PRO A 111 3.89 0.96 7.52
N ILE A 112 4.97 0.95 8.32
CA ILE A 112 4.95 1.54 9.68
C ILE A 112 4.74 3.05 9.60
N TYR A 113 5.41 3.71 8.66
CA TYR A 113 5.25 5.14 8.44
C TYR A 113 3.80 5.46 8.02
N GLU A 114 3.24 4.70 7.08
CA GLU A 114 1.88 4.87 6.61
C GLU A 114 0.85 4.73 7.74
N GLU A 115 0.95 3.66 8.54
CA GLU A 115 0.08 3.42 9.70
C GLU A 115 0.12 4.62 10.67
N LYS A 116 1.31 5.11 11.01
CA LYS A 116 1.47 6.27 11.90
C LYS A 116 0.90 7.56 11.32
N VAL A 117 0.98 7.76 10.01
CA VAL A 117 0.36 8.90 9.35
C VAL A 117 -1.17 8.80 9.41
N VAL A 118 -1.72 7.60 9.18
CA VAL A 118 -3.16 7.35 9.28
C VAL A 118 -3.64 7.58 10.71
N ASP A 119 -2.94 7.06 11.72
CA ASP A 119 -3.24 7.29 13.13
C ASP A 119 -3.21 8.78 13.48
N TYR A 120 -2.21 9.51 12.96
CA TYR A 120 -2.15 10.95 13.14
C TYR A 120 -3.38 11.64 12.54
N ILE A 121 -3.79 11.26 11.31
CA ILE A 121 -5.00 11.80 10.67
C ILE A 121 -6.24 11.51 11.52
N LEU A 122 -6.41 10.27 11.97
CA LEU A 122 -7.53 9.85 12.81
C LEU A 122 -7.56 10.63 14.14
N SER A 123 -6.40 10.93 14.74
CA SER A 123 -6.31 11.73 15.96
C SER A 123 -6.79 13.18 15.79
N LYS A 124 -6.88 13.67 14.55
CA LYS A 124 -7.35 15.01 14.20
C LYS A 124 -8.73 15.01 13.55
N ALA A 125 -9.21 13.85 13.11
CA ALA A 125 -10.50 13.71 12.47
C ALA A 125 -11.63 13.66 13.51
N THR A 126 -12.80 14.17 13.15
CA THR A 126 -14.02 13.88 13.91
C THR A 126 -14.48 12.47 13.55
N VAL A 127 -14.27 11.52 14.46
CA VAL A 127 -14.73 10.14 14.31
C VAL A 127 -16.12 10.02 14.93
N ASN A 128 -17.07 9.45 14.18
CA ASN A 128 -18.43 9.20 14.64
C ASN A 128 -18.73 7.71 14.50
N ASP A 129 -19.24 7.11 15.57
CA ASP A 129 -19.68 5.71 15.55
C ASP A 129 -21.08 5.61 14.97
N LYS A 130 -21.27 4.72 14.00
CA LYS A 130 -22.58 4.39 13.42
C LYS A 130 -22.85 2.92 13.64
N THR A 131 -23.87 2.61 14.43
CA THR A 131 -24.37 1.24 14.54
C THR A 131 -25.04 0.84 13.22
N VAL A 132 -24.54 -0.21 12.60
CA VAL A 132 -25.11 -0.81 11.39
C VAL A 132 -25.43 -2.28 11.63
N THR A 133 -26.42 -2.79 10.91
CA THR A 133 -26.68 -4.23 10.86
C THR A 133 -25.59 -4.93 10.04
N ARG A 134 -25.48 -6.26 10.21
CA ARG A 134 -24.58 -7.08 9.39
C ARG A 134 -24.90 -6.92 7.90
N GLU A 135 -26.18 -6.91 7.53
CA GLU A 135 -26.59 -6.78 6.13
C GLU A 135 -26.19 -5.43 5.52
N GLU A 136 -26.30 -4.34 6.27
CA GLU A 136 -25.86 -3.01 5.84
C GLU A 136 -24.34 -2.93 5.70
N LEU A 137 -23.60 -3.50 6.64
CA LEU A 137 -22.14 -3.53 6.58
C LEU A 137 -21.65 -4.28 5.34
N MET A 138 -22.22 -5.45 5.03
CA MET A 138 -21.83 -6.23 3.85
C MET A 138 -22.13 -5.48 2.55
N LYS A 139 -23.19 -4.67 2.48
CA LYS A 139 -23.50 -3.83 1.31
C LYS A 139 -22.53 -2.67 1.14
N GLU A 140 -22.05 -2.06 2.22
CA GLU A 140 -21.12 -0.92 2.18
C GLU A 140 -19.67 -1.32 1.89
N VAL A 141 -19.24 -2.53 2.30
CA VAL A 141 -17.89 -3.06 2.03
C VAL A 141 -17.69 -3.43 0.55
N GLY A 142 -18.77 -3.39 -0.24
CA GLY A 142 -18.80 -3.91 -1.59
C GLY A 142 -19.03 -5.42 -1.51
N ASP A 143 -20.08 -5.88 -2.17
CA ASP A 143 -20.02 -7.20 -2.78
C ASP A 143 -18.71 -7.25 -3.58
N GLU A 144 -17.85 -8.23 -3.27
CA GLU A 144 -16.70 -8.62 -4.09
C GLU A 144 -17.12 -8.91 -5.54
#